data_AF-A0A139Q947-F1
#
_entry.id   AF-A0A139Q947-F1
#
_cell.length_a   1.000
_cell.length_b   1.000
_cell.length_c   1.000
_cell.angle_alpha   90.00
_cell.angle_beta   90.00
_cell.angle_gamma   90.00
#
_symmetry.space_group_name_H-M   'P 1'
#
loop_
_entity.id
_entity.type
_entity.pdbx_description
1 polymer ?
#
loop_
_entity_poly.entity_id
_entity_poly.type
_entity_poly.pdbx_seq_one_letter_code
_entity_poly.pdbx_strand_id
1 'polypeptide(L)'
;MFRRNKLFFWTAEILLLTLIFYLWREMGAIITPFVTVVNTIMIPFLLGGFFYYITNPVVTFLEKRCKINRLIGVLVTLCALIGAIVVGVVYLLPILINQLTSLIISSQNIYSRLQDLIIDLSMNPVFQNIDIQQTIQQLNLSYVDILQNILNSVSNSLGSVLSALFSTVLILIMTPVFLIYFLLDGHKLLPMLERTVLKHDKLNLSSLLTNLNTTIARYISGIAIDAVIIGCLAYIGYSVIGLKYALVFAIFSGIANLIPYVGPSIGLIPMVIANVFTDPHRMLIAVAYMLIIQQIDGNVLYPRIVGGVMKVHPITILVLLLLSSNIYGVIGMVVAVPTYSIFKEITKFLAKLYENHKEAKELENTESN
;
A
#
# COMPACT_ATOMS: atom_id res chain seq x y z
N MET A 1 30.11 46.11 -28.67
CA MET A 1 29.16 45.94 -29.79
C MET A 1 28.11 44.83 -29.57
N PHE A 2 28.31 43.86 -28.66
CA PHE A 2 27.41 42.70 -28.48
C PHE A 2 26.17 42.90 -27.57
N ARG A 3 26.09 43.99 -26.78
CA ARG A 3 25.04 44.16 -25.76
C ARG A 3 23.63 44.49 -26.27
N ARG A 4 23.43 44.73 -27.57
CA ARG A 4 22.17 45.30 -28.10
C ARG A 4 21.47 44.46 -29.18
N ASN A 5 21.93 43.23 -29.43
CA ASN A 5 21.33 42.37 -30.44
C ASN A 5 20.47 41.30 -29.77
N LYS A 6 19.13 41.37 -29.94
CA LYS A 6 18.17 40.46 -29.29
C LYS A 6 18.46 38.99 -29.60
N LEU A 7 18.93 38.70 -30.80
CA LEU A 7 19.32 37.34 -31.20
C LEU A 7 20.46 36.78 -30.34
N PHE A 8 21.48 37.60 -30.03
CA PHE A 8 22.61 37.18 -29.20
C PHE A 8 22.18 36.90 -27.75
N PHE A 9 21.25 37.70 -27.22
CA PHE A 9 20.66 37.50 -25.89
C PHE A 9 19.92 36.16 -25.79
N TRP A 10 19.01 35.88 -26.73
CA TRP A 10 18.26 34.62 -26.75
C TRP A 10 19.17 33.40 -26.99
N THR A 11 20.18 33.49 -27.84
CA THR A 11 21.14 32.39 -28.03
C THR A 11 21.96 32.12 -26.78
N ALA A 12 22.37 33.16 -26.05
CA ALA A 12 23.11 33.01 -24.81
C ALA A 12 22.24 32.38 -23.71
N GLU A 13 20.98 32.78 -23.60
CA GLU A 13 20.04 32.24 -22.60
C GLU A 13 19.70 30.77 -22.87
N ILE A 14 19.46 30.40 -24.13
CA ILE A 14 19.26 28.99 -24.53
C ILE A 14 20.52 28.17 -24.23
N LEU A 15 21.72 28.69 -24.54
CA LEU A 15 22.97 27.99 -24.27
C LEU A 15 23.21 27.80 -22.77
N LEU A 16 22.86 28.80 -21.95
CA LEU A 16 22.95 28.74 -20.50
C LEU A 16 21.95 27.73 -19.91
N LEU A 17 20.70 27.71 -20.38
CA LEU A 17 19.70 26.70 -20.01
C LEU A 17 20.14 25.28 -20.40
N THR A 18 20.71 25.13 -21.60
CA THR A 18 21.22 23.84 -22.08
C THR A 18 22.42 23.38 -21.24
N LEU A 19 23.31 24.30 -20.86
CA LEU A 19 24.45 24.02 -19.98
C LEU A 19 23.97 23.60 -18.58
N ILE A 20 22.98 24.31 -18.01
CA ILE A 20 22.36 23.93 -16.72
C ILE A 20 21.78 22.52 -16.80
N PHE A 21 21.04 22.20 -17.87
CA PHE A 21 20.44 20.88 -18.04
C PHE A 21 21.50 19.77 -18.22
N TYR A 22 22.58 20.05 -18.96
CA TYR A 22 23.71 19.14 -19.13
C TYR A 22 24.44 18.88 -17.81
N LEU A 23 24.75 19.93 -17.05
CA LEU A 23 25.37 19.82 -15.73
C LEU A 23 24.46 19.07 -14.74
N TRP A 24 23.15 19.33 -14.74
CA TRP A 24 22.18 18.58 -13.94
C TRP A 24 22.19 17.07 -14.28
N ARG A 25 22.30 16.72 -15.57
CA ARG A 25 22.37 15.32 -16.01
C ARG A 25 23.65 14.63 -15.53
N GLU A 26 24.80 15.31 -15.63
CA GLU A 26 26.10 14.78 -15.15
C GLU A 26 26.19 14.69 -13.63
N MET A 27 25.57 15.62 -12.90
CA MET A 27 25.38 15.48 -11.44
C MET A 27 24.58 14.23 -11.08
N GLY A 28 23.79 13.68 -12.01
CA GLY A 28 23.11 12.39 -11.86
C GLY A 28 24.05 11.26 -11.44
N ALA A 29 25.29 11.21 -11.96
CA ALA A 29 26.27 10.18 -11.60
C ALA A 29 26.84 10.33 -10.17
N ILE A 30 26.81 11.55 -9.61
CA ILE A 30 27.21 11.85 -8.22
C ILE A 30 26.02 11.63 -7.27
N ILE A 31 24.80 11.87 -7.74
CA ILE A 31 23.56 11.73 -6.99
C ILE A 31 23.11 10.25 -6.91
N THR A 32 23.37 9.43 -7.94
CA THR A 32 23.00 8.01 -7.98
C THR A 32 23.44 7.18 -6.77
N PRO A 33 24.69 7.26 -6.25
CA PRO A 33 25.06 6.50 -5.05
C PRO A 33 24.29 6.98 -3.81
N PHE A 34 24.06 8.28 -3.64
CA PHE A 34 23.23 8.80 -2.55
C PHE A 34 21.77 8.33 -2.64
N VAL A 35 21.17 8.42 -3.84
CA VAL A 35 19.80 7.96 -4.08
C VAL A 35 19.68 6.46 -3.84
N THR A 36 20.69 5.68 -4.22
CA THR A 36 20.70 4.23 -4.00
C THR A 36 20.73 3.90 -2.51
N VAL A 37 21.63 4.52 -1.74
CA VAL A 37 21.72 4.33 -0.28
C VAL A 37 20.41 4.73 0.40
N VAL A 38 19.86 5.89 0.03
CA VAL A 38 18.58 6.36 0.55
C VAL A 38 17.48 5.34 0.24
N ASN A 39 17.36 4.87 -1.00
CA ASN A 39 16.36 3.87 -1.39
C ASN A 39 16.53 2.54 -0.63
N THR A 40 17.77 2.09 -0.40
CA THR A 40 18.05 0.84 0.35
C THR A 40 17.57 0.91 1.80
N ILE A 41 17.70 2.08 2.44
CA ILE A 41 17.29 2.28 3.85
C ILE A 41 15.81 2.70 3.96
N MET A 42 15.28 3.38 2.94
CA MET A 42 13.93 3.93 2.97
C MET A 42 12.87 2.85 3.11
N ILE A 43 12.98 1.74 2.37
CA ILE A 43 11.99 0.65 2.44
C ILE A 43 11.91 0.03 3.84
N PRO A 44 13.00 -0.45 4.47
CA PRO A 44 12.91 -1.02 5.82
C PRO A 44 12.52 0.02 6.87
N PHE A 45 12.89 1.29 6.68
CA PHE A 45 12.43 2.39 7.54
C PHE A 45 10.90 2.58 7.44
N LEU A 46 10.34 2.63 6.23
CA LEU A 46 8.90 2.77 5.99
C LEU A 46 8.12 1.56 6.51
N LEU A 47 8.61 0.34 6.27
CA LEU A 47 8.01 -0.88 6.81
C LEU A 47 8.08 -0.90 8.35
N GLY A 48 9.21 -0.52 8.93
CA GLY A 48 9.37 -0.41 10.38
C GLY A 48 8.39 0.60 10.97
N GLY A 49 8.19 1.74 10.30
CA GLY A 49 7.20 2.74 10.67
C GLY A 49 5.76 2.23 10.56
N PHE A 50 5.45 1.53 9.47
CA PHE A 50 4.15 0.89 9.25
C PHE A 50 3.82 -0.12 10.37
N PHE A 51 4.74 -1.06 10.64
CA PHE A 51 4.58 -2.01 11.74
C PHE A 51 4.55 -1.32 13.11
N TYR A 52 5.31 -0.23 13.31
CA TYR A 52 5.27 0.54 14.54
C TYR A 52 3.85 1.07 14.79
N TYR A 53 3.21 1.71 13.82
CA TYR A 53 1.85 2.22 14.03
C TYR A 53 0.81 1.09 14.22
N ILE A 54 1.01 -0.08 13.61
CA ILE A 54 0.14 -1.24 13.84
C ILE A 54 0.30 -1.80 15.26
N THR A 55 1.54 -1.92 15.74
CA THR A 55 1.87 -2.65 16.98
C THR A 55 1.97 -1.76 18.21
N ASN A 56 2.22 -0.46 18.05
CA ASN A 56 2.32 0.49 19.17
C ASN A 56 1.05 0.59 20.03
N PRO A 57 -0.18 0.48 19.49
CA PRO A 57 -1.39 0.35 20.32
C PRO A 57 -1.33 -0.86 21.26
N VAL A 58 -0.79 -1.99 20.81
CA VAL A 58 -0.61 -3.21 21.62
C VAL A 58 0.43 -2.97 22.72
N VAL A 59 1.59 -2.40 22.38
CA VAL A 59 2.61 -2.06 23.38
C VAL A 59 2.07 -1.07 24.43
N THR A 60 1.38 -0.03 23.98
CA THR A 60 0.79 0.98 24.86
C THR A 60 -0.30 0.39 25.75
N PHE A 61 -1.08 -0.58 25.25
CA PHE A 61 -2.05 -1.33 26.04
C PHE A 61 -1.36 -2.18 27.12
N LEU A 62 -0.30 -2.92 26.77
CA LEU A 62 0.48 -3.70 27.73
C LEU A 62 1.13 -2.80 28.80
N GLU A 63 1.65 -1.64 28.40
CA GLU A 63 2.27 -0.66 29.29
C GLU A 63 1.23 -0.05 30.25
N LYS A 64 0.12 0.48 29.73
CA LYS A 64 -0.85 1.24 30.54
C LYS A 64 -1.86 0.37 31.29
N ARG A 65 -2.30 -0.75 30.70
CA ARG A 65 -3.37 -1.61 31.27
C ARG A 65 -2.81 -2.79 32.03
N CYS A 66 -1.76 -3.44 31.51
CA CYS A 66 -1.10 -4.56 32.19
C CYS A 66 0.04 -4.11 33.12
N LYS A 67 0.39 -2.81 33.13
CA LYS A 67 1.47 -2.22 33.95
C LYS A 67 2.83 -2.88 33.73
N ILE A 68 3.07 -3.40 32.53
CA ILE A 68 4.33 -4.04 32.14
C ILE A 68 5.32 -2.94 31.73
N ASN A 69 6.60 -3.08 32.10
CA ASN A 69 7.65 -2.16 31.64
C ASN A 69 7.70 -2.16 30.10
N ARG A 70 7.79 -0.98 29.48
CA ARG A 70 7.75 -0.78 28.02
C ARG A 70 8.69 -1.72 27.27
N LEU A 71 9.91 -1.93 27.77
CA LEU A 71 10.89 -2.85 27.14
C LEU A 71 10.34 -4.27 27.02
N ILE A 72 9.71 -4.78 28.09
CA ILE A 72 9.07 -6.11 28.09
C ILE A 72 7.85 -6.11 27.17
N GLY A 73 7.05 -5.03 27.19
CA GLY A 73 5.92 -4.87 26.28
C GLY A 73 6.33 -4.92 24.79
N VAL A 74 7.46 -4.29 24.45
CA VAL A 74 8.04 -4.35 23.10
C VAL A 74 8.50 -5.76 22.75
N LEU A 75 9.25 -6.43 23.63
CA LEU A 75 9.71 -7.80 23.41
C LEU A 75 8.54 -8.77 23.21
N VAL A 76 7.51 -8.69 24.06
CA VAL A 76 6.30 -9.53 23.94
C VAL A 76 5.60 -9.28 22.60
N THR A 77 5.44 -8.01 22.22
CA THR A 77 4.78 -7.65 20.95
C THR A 77 5.58 -8.10 19.74
N LEU A 78 6.91 -8.01 19.79
CA LEU A 78 7.80 -8.45 18.73
C LEU A 78 7.83 -9.98 18.62
N CYS A 79 7.90 -10.70 19.75
CA CYS A 79 7.73 -12.16 19.79
C CYS A 79 6.37 -12.59 19.23
N ALA A 80 5.29 -11.88 19.56
CA ALA A 80 3.96 -12.15 19.03
C ALA A 80 3.87 -11.89 17.52
N LEU A 81 4.45 -10.79 17.02
CA LEU A 81 4.47 -10.47 15.59
C LEU A 81 5.29 -11.50 14.80
N ILE A 82 6.52 -11.78 15.24
CA ILE A 82 7.38 -12.79 14.60
C ILE A 82 6.72 -14.17 14.69
N GLY A 83 6.14 -14.52 15.84
CA GLY A 83 5.38 -15.76 16.01
C GLY A 83 4.22 -15.87 15.04
N ALA A 84 3.43 -14.81 14.85
CA ALA A 84 2.33 -14.77 13.88
C ALA A 84 2.84 -14.92 12.44
N ILE A 85 3.96 -14.28 12.09
CA ILE A 85 4.59 -14.43 10.77
C ILE A 85 5.10 -15.86 10.57
N VAL A 86 5.82 -16.43 11.54
CA VAL A 86 6.35 -17.80 11.47
C VAL A 86 5.21 -18.81 11.36
N VAL A 87 4.17 -18.69 12.19
CA VAL A 87 2.97 -19.54 12.09
C VAL A 87 2.29 -19.38 10.74
N GLY A 88 2.17 -18.14 10.24
CA GLY A 88 1.65 -17.90 8.90
C GLY A 88 2.49 -18.55 7.80
N VAL A 89 3.81 -18.42 7.86
CA VAL A 89 4.71 -18.99 6.85
C VAL A 89 4.77 -20.51 6.93
N VAL A 90 4.77 -21.10 8.13
CA VAL A 90 4.89 -22.56 8.30
C VAL A 90 3.57 -23.27 8.03
N TYR A 91 2.43 -22.69 8.41
CA TYR A 91 1.12 -23.35 8.28
C TYR A 91 0.28 -22.80 7.13
N LEU A 92 0.14 -21.47 7.00
CA LEU A 92 -0.69 -20.88 5.95
C LEU A 92 -0.02 -21.00 4.59
N LEU A 93 1.30 -20.81 4.49
CA LEU A 93 2.00 -20.81 3.19
C LEU A 93 1.90 -22.16 2.47
N PRO A 94 2.14 -23.33 3.09
CA PRO A 94 1.98 -24.62 2.40
C PRO A 94 0.53 -24.87 1.99
N ILE A 95 -0.44 -24.47 2.84
CA ILE A 95 -1.86 -24.55 2.49
C ILE A 95 -2.14 -23.66 1.28
N LEU A 96 -1.66 -22.42 1.27
CA LEU A 96 -1.76 -21.49 0.15
C LEU A 96 -1.16 -22.08 -1.12
N ILE A 97 0.07 -22.60 -1.06
CA ILE A 97 0.75 -23.22 -2.20
C ILE A 97 -0.08 -24.39 -2.72
N ASN A 98 -0.50 -25.32 -1.85
CA ASN A 98 -1.30 -26.47 -2.26
C ASN A 98 -2.64 -26.04 -2.89
N GLN A 99 -3.31 -25.05 -2.30
CA GLN A 99 -4.58 -24.54 -2.80
C GLN A 99 -4.41 -23.78 -4.12
N LEU A 100 -3.33 -23.00 -4.29
CA LEU A 100 -2.99 -22.30 -5.53
C LEU A 100 -2.58 -23.29 -6.63
N THR A 101 -1.74 -24.28 -6.33
CA THR A 101 -1.37 -25.34 -7.28
C THR A 101 -2.60 -26.14 -7.70
N SER A 102 -3.48 -26.50 -6.76
CA SER A 102 -4.72 -27.22 -7.06
C SER A 102 -5.70 -26.37 -7.87
N LEU A 103 -5.76 -25.07 -7.59
CA LEU A 103 -6.52 -24.11 -8.39
C LEU A 103 -6.00 -24.09 -9.83
N ILE A 104 -4.68 -24.06 -10.01
CA ILE A 104 -4.05 -23.99 -11.33
C ILE A 104 -4.26 -25.27 -12.12
N ILE A 105 -4.08 -26.45 -11.50
CA ILE A 105 -4.38 -27.74 -12.12
C ILE A 105 -5.87 -27.82 -12.48
N SER A 106 -6.76 -27.41 -11.57
CA SER A 106 -8.20 -27.37 -11.86
C SER A 106 -8.53 -26.36 -12.97
N SER A 107 -7.73 -25.31 -13.13
CA SER A 107 -7.91 -24.30 -14.18
C SER A 107 -7.41 -24.75 -15.55
N GLN A 108 -6.49 -25.73 -15.64
CA GLN A 108 -6.10 -26.29 -16.95
C GLN A 108 -7.27 -27.01 -17.63
N ASN A 109 -8.19 -27.59 -16.85
CA ASN A 109 -9.46 -28.13 -17.37
C ASN A 109 -10.46 -27.05 -17.81
N ILE A 110 -10.20 -25.77 -17.52
CA ILE A 110 -11.01 -24.66 -18.04
C ILE A 110 -10.71 -24.45 -19.52
N TYR A 111 -9.46 -24.64 -19.95
CA TYR A 111 -9.10 -24.50 -21.35
C TYR A 111 -9.83 -25.53 -22.22
N SER A 112 -9.88 -26.79 -21.79
CA SER A 112 -10.64 -27.83 -22.50
C SER A 112 -12.14 -27.51 -22.50
N ARG A 113 -12.72 -27.08 -21.38
CA ARG A 113 -14.14 -26.67 -21.33
C ARG A 113 -14.47 -25.43 -22.15
N LEU A 114 -13.55 -24.46 -22.23
CA LEU A 114 -13.68 -23.29 -23.09
C LEU A 114 -13.63 -23.69 -24.55
N GLN A 115 -12.74 -24.61 -24.91
CA GLN A 115 -12.67 -25.18 -26.25
C GLN A 115 -13.98 -25.91 -26.59
N ASP A 116 -14.52 -26.72 -25.68
CA ASP A 116 -15.80 -27.42 -25.85
C ASP A 116 -16.97 -26.43 -26.00
N LEU A 117 -17.06 -25.40 -25.14
CA LEU A 117 -18.09 -24.35 -25.22
C LEU A 117 -18.01 -23.55 -26.52
N ILE A 118 -16.80 -23.25 -26.99
CA ILE A 118 -16.59 -22.52 -28.24
C ILE A 118 -16.94 -23.41 -29.44
N ILE A 119 -16.67 -24.72 -29.38
CA ILE A 119 -17.10 -25.70 -30.39
C ILE A 119 -18.63 -25.81 -30.39
N ASP A 120 -19.27 -25.90 -29.22
CA ASP A 120 -20.73 -25.94 -29.09
C ASP A 120 -21.39 -24.64 -29.60
N LEU A 121 -20.78 -23.47 -29.33
CA LEU A 121 -21.22 -22.19 -29.90
C LEU A 121 -21.00 -22.13 -31.42
N SER A 122 -19.92 -22.72 -31.94
CA SER A 122 -19.63 -22.80 -33.39
C SER A 122 -20.69 -23.61 -34.16
N MET A 123 -21.29 -24.59 -33.49
CA MET A 123 -22.38 -25.40 -34.04
C MET A 123 -23.73 -24.67 -34.06
N ASN A 124 -23.85 -23.53 -33.37
CA ASN A 124 -25.04 -22.70 -33.39
C ASN A 124 -25.07 -21.85 -34.68
N PRO A 125 -26.16 -21.87 -35.47
CA PRO A 125 -26.24 -21.19 -36.77
C PRO A 125 -26.02 -19.66 -36.71
N VAL A 126 -26.11 -19.06 -35.52
CA VAL A 126 -25.86 -17.63 -35.28
C VAL A 126 -24.36 -17.26 -35.30
N PHE A 127 -23.46 -18.22 -35.05
CA PHE A 127 -22.02 -17.96 -34.86
C PHE A 127 -21.11 -18.62 -35.93
N GLN A 128 -21.68 -19.21 -36.99
CA GLN A 128 -20.93 -19.92 -38.05
C GLN A 128 -19.93 -19.05 -38.83
N ASN A 129 -20.07 -17.71 -38.78
CA ASN A 129 -19.19 -16.78 -39.50
C ASN A 129 -17.97 -16.31 -38.69
N ILE A 130 -17.80 -16.79 -37.46
CA ILE A 130 -16.65 -16.43 -36.61
C ILE A 130 -15.55 -17.47 -36.84
N ASP A 131 -14.35 -17.03 -37.23
CA ASP A 131 -13.19 -17.90 -37.39
C ASP A 131 -12.64 -18.30 -36.00
N ILE A 132 -13.29 -19.32 -35.47
CA ILE A 132 -13.12 -19.84 -34.11
C ILE A 132 -11.74 -20.47 -33.93
N GLN A 133 -11.14 -21.03 -34.99
CA GLN A 133 -9.80 -21.60 -34.97
C GLN A 133 -8.71 -20.53 -34.74
N GLN A 134 -8.80 -19.39 -35.43
CA GLN A 134 -7.88 -18.27 -35.20
C GLN A 134 -8.10 -17.62 -33.83
N THR A 135 -9.35 -17.51 -33.39
CA THR A 135 -9.68 -16.95 -32.06
C THR A 135 -9.13 -17.85 -30.96
N ILE A 136 -9.26 -19.19 -31.05
CA ILE A 136 -8.69 -20.15 -30.08
C ILE A 136 -7.16 -20.09 -30.04
N GLN A 137 -6.49 -19.96 -31.20
CA GLN A 137 -5.02 -19.84 -31.24
C GLN A 137 -4.51 -18.50 -30.70
N GLN A 138 -5.25 -17.41 -30.87
CA GLN A 138 -4.99 -16.12 -30.22
C GLN A 138 -5.41 -16.13 -28.74
N LEU A 139 -6.38 -16.98 -28.38
CA LEU A 139 -6.85 -17.23 -27.02
C LEU A 139 -6.02 -18.29 -26.27
N ASN A 140 -4.86 -18.69 -26.79
CA ASN A 140 -3.84 -19.48 -26.07
C ASN A 140 -3.18 -18.58 -25.00
N LEU A 141 -4.04 -18.04 -24.13
CA LEU A 141 -3.91 -16.80 -23.40
C LEU A 141 -2.95 -16.97 -22.22
N SER A 142 -2.01 -16.05 -22.16
CA SER A 142 -1.71 -15.11 -21.07
C SER A 142 -2.24 -15.41 -19.66
N TYR A 143 -3.45 -15.95 -19.45
CA TYR A 143 -3.93 -16.37 -18.14
C TYR A 143 -3.13 -17.53 -17.52
N VAL A 144 -2.82 -18.56 -18.32
CA VAL A 144 -1.96 -19.67 -17.87
C VAL A 144 -0.55 -19.15 -17.64
N ASP A 145 -0.06 -18.26 -18.51
CA ASP A 145 1.25 -17.60 -18.33
C ASP A 145 1.25 -16.66 -17.12
N ILE A 146 0.18 -15.93 -16.81
CA ILE A 146 0.05 -15.07 -15.62
C ILE A 146 0.05 -15.93 -14.37
N LEU A 147 -0.72 -17.03 -14.34
CA LEU A 147 -0.72 -17.99 -13.23
C LEU A 147 0.63 -18.68 -13.08
N GLN A 148 1.25 -19.12 -14.18
CA GLN A 148 2.58 -19.70 -14.18
C GLN A 148 3.64 -18.67 -13.82
N ASN A 149 3.50 -17.40 -14.21
CA ASN A 149 4.40 -16.32 -13.81
C ASN A 149 4.18 -15.94 -12.35
N ILE A 150 2.97 -16.01 -11.80
CA ILE A 150 2.72 -15.86 -10.35
C ILE A 150 3.34 -17.03 -9.59
N LEU A 151 3.15 -18.27 -10.06
CA LEU A 151 3.78 -19.45 -9.46
C LEU A 151 5.29 -19.43 -9.56
N ASN A 152 5.85 -19.14 -10.73
CA ASN A 152 7.27 -18.98 -10.93
C ASN A 152 7.76 -17.78 -10.14
N SER A 153 6.99 -16.71 -9.98
CA SER A 153 7.37 -15.61 -9.09
C SER A 153 7.33 -16.03 -7.63
N VAL A 154 6.40 -16.86 -7.16
CA VAL A 154 6.33 -17.35 -5.77
C VAL A 154 7.42 -18.40 -5.52
N SER A 155 7.55 -19.41 -6.38
CA SER A 155 8.56 -20.48 -6.32
C SER A 155 9.96 -19.96 -6.59
N ASN A 156 10.16 -19.11 -7.60
CA ASN A 156 11.42 -18.41 -7.79
C ASN A 156 11.59 -17.33 -6.72
N SER A 157 10.59 -16.72 -6.10
CA SER A 157 10.86 -15.86 -4.92
C SER A 157 11.40 -16.72 -3.78
N LEU A 158 10.88 -17.93 -3.56
CA LEU A 158 11.41 -18.86 -2.55
C LEU A 158 12.83 -19.37 -2.91
N GLY A 159 13.11 -19.61 -4.21
CA GLY A 159 14.43 -20.03 -4.72
C GLY A 159 15.42 -18.88 -4.95
N SER A 160 14.95 -17.66 -5.20
CA SER A 160 15.71 -16.43 -5.41
C SER A 160 15.83 -15.58 -4.14
N VAL A 161 15.15 -15.93 -3.05
CA VAL A 161 15.56 -15.54 -1.70
C VAL A 161 17.02 -15.95 -1.47
N LEU A 162 17.50 -17.01 -2.12
CA LEU A 162 18.91 -17.43 -2.13
C LEU A 162 19.82 -16.66 -3.12
N SER A 163 19.29 -15.91 -4.10
CA SER A 163 20.10 -15.18 -5.10
C SER A 163 19.96 -13.65 -5.03
N ALA A 164 18.90 -13.13 -4.42
CA ALA A 164 18.65 -11.73 -4.07
C ALA A 164 19.04 -11.43 -2.61
N LEU A 165 20.12 -12.07 -2.14
CA LEU A 165 20.47 -12.13 -0.72
C LEU A 165 20.76 -10.77 -0.10
N PHE A 166 21.38 -9.83 -0.80
CA PHE A 166 21.77 -8.58 -0.14
C PHE A 166 20.58 -7.65 0.16
N SER A 167 19.76 -7.29 -0.83
CA SER A 167 18.66 -6.34 -0.62
C SER A 167 17.54 -6.90 0.26
N THR A 168 17.20 -8.18 0.10
CA THR A 168 16.11 -8.81 0.86
C THR A 168 16.51 -9.09 2.30
N VAL A 169 17.74 -9.58 2.54
CA VAL A 169 18.25 -9.79 3.90
C VAL A 169 18.39 -8.46 4.63
N LEU A 170 18.85 -7.40 3.95
CA LEU A 170 18.89 -6.06 4.53
C LEU A 170 17.50 -5.59 4.96
N ILE A 171 16.47 -5.77 4.13
CA ILE A 171 15.10 -5.41 4.52
C ILE A 171 14.62 -6.26 5.70
N LEU A 172 14.85 -7.58 5.66
CA LEU A 172 14.40 -8.53 6.68
C LEU A 172 15.05 -8.28 8.04
N ILE A 173 16.32 -7.86 8.06
CA ILE A 173 17.05 -7.56 9.30
C ILE A 173 16.78 -6.12 9.75
N MET A 174 16.82 -5.14 8.84
CA MET A 174 16.69 -3.72 9.22
C MET A 174 15.27 -3.34 9.60
N THR A 175 14.23 -3.98 9.04
CA THR A 175 12.83 -3.68 9.39
C THR A 175 12.54 -3.94 10.88
N PRO A 176 12.85 -5.13 11.45
CA PRO A 176 12.75 -5.36 12.88
C PRO A 176 13.61 -4.40 13.71
N VAL A 177 14.82 -4.06 13.25
CA VAL A 177 15.70 -3.11 13.96
C VAL A 177 15.03 -1.74 14.07
N PHE A 178 14.56 -1.17 12.95
CA PHE A 178 13.82 0.09 12.96
C PHE A 178 12.55 0.02 13.82
N LEU A 179 11.80 -1.09 13.72
CA LEU A 179 10.62 -1.32 14.53
C LEU A 179 10.92 -1.28 16.04
N ILE A 180 12.00 -1.95 16.48
CA ILE A 180 12.43 -1.94 17.88
C ILE A 180 12.74 -0.52 18.33
N TYR A 181 13.55 0.22 17.57
CA TYR A 181 13.90 1.60 17.90
C TYR A 181 12.67 2.52 17.94
N PHE A 182 11.75 2.41 16.99
CA PHE A 182 10.52 3.20 17.00
C PHE A 182 9.63 2.85 18.20
N LEU A 183 9.48 1.57 18.53
CA LEU A 183 8.67 1.15 19.68
C LEU A 183 9.31 1.57 21.01
N LEU A 184 10.63 1.47 21.17
CA LEU A 184 11.32 1.89 22.39
C LEU A 184 11.33 3.42 22.54
N ASP A 185 11.74 4.15 21.51
CA ASP A 185 12.11 5.57 21.64
C ASP A 185 11.20 6.54 20.89
N GLY A 186 10.26 6.07 20.07
CA GLY A 186 9.37 6.93 19.28
C GLY A 186 8.59 7.95 20.11
N HIS A 187 8.19 7.58 21.33
CA HIS A 187 7.50 8.49 22.26
C HIS A 187 8.40 9.58 22.87
N LYS A 188 9.72 9.41 22.86
CA LYS A 188 10.70 10.36 23.41
C LYS A 188 11.12 11.42 22.38
N LEU A 189 10.88 11.16 21.10
CA LEU A 189 11.40 11.96 20.00
C LEU A 189 10.83 13.40 20.02
N LEU A 190 9.52 13.56 20.22
CA LEU A 190 8.89 14.88 20.33
C LEU A 190 9.37 15.66 21.58
N PRO A 191 9.35 15.10 22.80
CA PRO A 191 9.93 15.77 23.98
C PRO A 191 11.41 16.16 23.83
N MET A 192 12.20 15.33 23.12
CA MET A 192 13.60 15.64 22.84
C MET A 192 13.72 16.85 21.90
N LEU A 193 12.90 16.91 20.85
CA LEU A 193 12.86 18.05 19.94
C LEU A 193 12.38 19.32 20.65
N GLU A 194 11.36 19.24 21.51
CA GLU A 194 10.88 20.34 22.36
C GLU A 194 11.98 20.94 23.25
N ARG A 195 12.82 20.08 23.83
CA ARG A 195 13.92 20.54 24.71
C ARG A 195 15.11 21.12 23.94
N THR A 196 15.39 20.62 22.74
CA THR A 196 16.62 20.96 21.99
C THR A 196 16.37 21.98 20.88
N VAL A 197 15.48 21.67 19.94
CA VAL A 197 15.28 22.43 18.69
C VAL A 197 14.11 23.40 18.79
N LEU A 198 13.00 22.96 19.39
CA LEU A 198 11.74 23.69 19.54
C LEU A 198 11.64 24.43 20.88
N LYS A 199 12.78 24.77 21.50
CA LYS A 199 12.82 25.43 22.82
C LYS A 199 12.09 26.79 22.83
N HIS A 200 12.02 27.45 21.68
CA HIS A 200 11.26 28.68 21.46
C HIS A 200 10.21 28.47 20.38
N ASP A 201 9.31 27.50 20.57
CA ASP A 201 8.26 27.14 19.61
C ASP A 201 7.17 28.22 19.47
N LYS A 202 7.56 29.42 19.03
CA LYS A 202 6.64 30.54 18.77
C LYS A 202 5.62 30.23 17.68
N LEU A 203 5.92 29.25 16.82
CA LEU A 203 5.11 28.88 15.67
C LEU A 203 4.19 27.68 15.96
N ASN A 204 4.25 27.06 17.14
CA ASN A 204 3.50 25.85 17.50
C ASN A 204 3.81 24.62 16.62
N LEU A 205 5.06 24.42 16.19
CA LEU A 205 5.51 23.23 15.46
C LEU A 205 5.29 21.93 16.24
N SER A 206 5.35 21.94 17.57
CA SER A 206 5.06 20.73 18.38
C SER A 206 3.63 20.24 18.16
N SER A 207 2.67 21.17 18.05
CA SER A 207 1.28 20.86 17.71
C SER A 207 1.16 20.21 16.33
N LEU A 208 1.87 20.75 15.33
CA LEU A 208 1.93 20.15 13.99
C LEU A 208 2.47 18.72 14.05
N LEU A 209 3.60 18.48 14.71
CA LEU A 209 4.20 17.14 14.83
C LEU A 209 3.26 16.15 15.53
N THR A 210 2.57 16.60 16.57
CA THR A 210 1.57 15.79 17.29
C THR A 210 0.39 15.43 16.38
N ASN A 211 -0.11 16.39 15.60
CA ASN A 211 -1.21 16.17 14.65
C ASN A 211 -0.80 15.24 13.51
N LEU A 212 0.42 15.38 12.99
CA LEU A 212 0.99 14.49 11.97
C LEU A 212 1.09 13.06 12.49
N ASN A 213 1.71 12.86 13.66
CA ASN A 213 1.84 11.53 14.27
C ASN A 213 0.47 10.89 14.55
N THR A 214 -0.50 11.67 15.06
CA THR A 214 -1.87 11.18 15.30
C THR A 214 -2.57 10.81 14.00
N THR A 215 -2.35 11.57 12.94
CA THR A 215 -2.93 11.35 11.61
C THR A 215 -2.41 10.06 10.99
N ILE A 216 -1.08 9.88 10.99
CA ILE A 216 -0.43 8.69 10.45
C ILE A 216 -0.81 7.46 11.28
N ALA A 217 -0.80 7.57 12.61
CA ALA A 217 -1.18 6.47 13.50
C ALA A 217 -2.60 5.98 13.23
N ARG A 218 -3.59 6.90 13.23
CA ARG A 218 -4.98 6.54 12.99
C ARG A 218 -5.20 5.94 11.61
N TYR A 219 -4.52 6.44 10.58
CA TYR A 219 -4.62 5.88 9.24
C TYR A 219 -4.05 4.45 9.16
N ILE A 220 -2.78 4.28 9.56
CA ILE A 220 -2.07 3.00 9.38
C ILE A 220 -2.70 1.92 10.26
N SER A 221 -2.96 2.22 11.54
CA SER A 221 -3.63 1.26 12.43
C SER A 221 -5.04 0.97 11.93
N GLY A 222 -5.76 2.00 11.44
CA GLY A 222 -7.11 1.85 10.93
C GLY A 222 -7.19 0.92 9.73
N ILE A 223 -6.36 1.14 8.71
CA ILE A 223 -6.32 0.28 7.51
C ILE A 223 -5.89 -1.15 7.85
N ALA A 224 -4.94 -1.33 8.77
CA ALA A 224 -4.53 -2.67 9.17
C ALA A 224 -5.67 -3.43 9.87
N ILE A 225 -6.41 -2.77 10.77
CA ILE A 225 -7.59 -3.35 11.42
C ILE A 225 -8.66 -3.67 10.39
N ASP A 226 -8.91 -2.74 9.47
CA ASP A 226 -9.90 -2.88 8.41
C ASP A 226 -9.59 -4.08 7.49
N ALA A 227 -8.34 -4.20 7.04
CA ALA A 227 -7.86 -5.35 6.26
C ALA A 227 -8.06 -6.69 6.97
N VAL A 228 -7.83 -6.75 8.29
CA VAL A 228 -8.10 -7.95 9.09
C VAL A 228 -9.59 -8.26 9.16
N ILE A 229 -10.43 -7.25 9.39
CA ILE A 229 -11.89 -7.42 9.43
C ILE A 229 -12.41 -7.95 8.09
N ILE A 230 -12.01 -7.33 6.98
CA ILE A 230 -12.42 -7.75 5.63
C ILE A 230 -11.89 -9.16 5.32
N GLY A 231 -10.64 -9.47 5.66
CA GLY A 231 -10.09 -10.81 5.52
C GLY A 231 -10.91 -11.86 6.29
N CYS A 232 -11.26 -11.58 7.55
CA CYS A 232 -12.09 -12.47 8.37
C CYS A 232 -13.52 -12.63 7.80
N LEU A 233 -14.18 -11.54 7.40
CA LEU A 233 -15.52 -11.57 6.81
C LEU A 233 -15.53 -12.32 5.48
N ALA A 234 -14.50 -12.12 4.66
CA ALA A 234 -14.31 -12.88 3.42
C ALA A 234 -14.12 -14.37 3.72
N TYR A 235 -13.29 -14.73 4.70
CA TYR A 235 -13.06 -16.13 5.06
C TYR A 235 -14.35 -16.82 5.54
N ILE A 236 -15.09 -16.18 6.43
CA ILE A 236 -16.36 -16.70 6.95
C ILE A 236 -17.35 -16.87 5.79
N GLY A 237 -17.55 -15.83 4.98
CA GLY A 237 -18.50 -15.87 3.86
C GLY A 237 -18.16 -16.93 2.83
N TYR A 238 -16.92 -16.96 2.34
CA TYR A 238 -16.47 -17.94 1.36
C TYR A 238 -16.53 -19.37 1.91
N SER A 239 -16.24 -19.58 3.20
CA SER A 239 -16.34 -20.90 3.83
C SER A 239 -17.79 -21.35 3.97
N VAL A 240 -18.71 -20.47 4.36
CA VAL A 240 -20.15 -20.78 4.47
C VAL A 240 -20.77 -21.07 3.10
N ILE A 241 -20.37 -20.34 2.06
CA ILE A 241 -20.79 -20.60 0.67
C ILE A 241 -20.23 -21.94 0.16
N GLY A 242 -19.19 -22.47 0.81
CA GLY A 242 -18.54 -23.72 0.44
C GLY A 242 -17.63 -23.54 -0.78
N LEU A 243 -17.01 -22.37 -0.94
CA LEU A 243 -16.00 -22.17 -1.97
C LEU A 243 -14.75 -22.98 -1.65
N LYS A 244 -14.25 -23.72 -2.65
CA LYS A 244 -12.91 -24.31 -2.56
C LYS A 244 -11.91 -23.17 -2.48
N TYR A 245 -10.92 -23.31 -1.61
CA TYR A 245 -9.85 -22.32 -1.41
C TYR A 245 -10.30 -20.98 -0.78
N ALA A 246 -11.39 -21.00 0.00
CA ALA A 246 -11.91 -19.84 0.74
C ALA A 246 -10.83 -19.04 1.50
N LEU A 247 -9.87 -19.74 2.12
CA LEU A 247 -8.77 -19.13 2.86
C LEU A 247 -7.84 -18.29 1.97
N VAL A 248 -7.47 -18.80 0.79
CA VAL A 248 -6.61 -18.09 -0.17
C VAL A 248 -7.29 -16.81 -0.63
N PHE A 249 -8.57 -16.89 -1.01
CA PHE A 249 -9.34 -15.74 -1.48
C PHE A 249 -9.52 -14.70 -0.37
N ALA A 250 -9.74 -15.14 0.86
CA ALA A 250 -9.88 -14.27 2.01
C ALA A 250 -8.59 -13.53 2.38
N ILE A 251 -7.45 -14.23 2.39
CA ILE A 251 -6.12 -13.62 2.60
C ILE A 251 -5.84 -12.59 1.51
N PHE A 252 -6.09 -12.94 0.24
CA PHE A 252 -5.90 -12.01 -0.86
C PHE A 252 -6.82 -10.80 -0.76
N SER A 253 -8.10 -11.00 -0.39
CA SER A 253 -9.05 -9.90 -0.16
C SER A 253 -8.59 -8.98 0.96
N GLY A 254 -8.14 -9.52 2.09
CA GLY A 254 -7.63 -8.74 3.22
C GLY A 254 -6.37 -7.95 2.86
N ILE A 255 -5.38 -8.58 2.20
CA ILE A 255 -4.15 -7.90 1.77
C ILE A 255 -4.46 -6.82 0.74
N ALA A 256 -5.29 -7.11 -0.26
CA ALA A 256 -5.68 -6.14 -1.27
C ALA A 256 -6.36 -4.92 -0.63
N ASN A 257 -7.17 -5.12 0.42
CA ASN A 257 -7.86 -4.06 1.15
C ASN A 257 -6.93 -3.06 1.85
N LEU A 258 -5.62 -3.33 1.94
CA LEU A 258 -4.63 -2.33 2.35
C LEU A 258 -4.51 -1.16 1.37
N ILE A 259 -4.97 -1.34 0.12
CA ILE A 259 -5.00 -0.31 -0.93
C ILE A 259 -6.42 0.28 -0.98
N PRO A 260 -6.64 1.53 -0.53
CA PRO A 260 -7.98 2.13 -0.49
C PRO A 260 -8.65 2.19 -1.86
N TYR A 261 -9.97 2.03 -1.91
CA TYR A 261 -10.85 2.08 -3.11
C TYR A 261 -10.60 1.02 -4.19
N VAL A 262 -9.36 0.60 -4.39
CA VAL A 262 -8.97 -0.35 -5.44
C VAL A 262 -8.85 -1.76 -4.86
N GLY A 263 -8.43 -1.88 -3.61
CA GLY A 263 -8.26 -3.12 -2.88
C GLY A 263 -9.47 -4.05 -2.89
N PRO A 264 -10.68 -3.57 -2.58
CA PRO A 264 -11.90 -4.38 -2.64
C PRO A 264 -12.12 -5.06 -4.00
N SER A 265 -11.94 -4.29 -5.09
CA SER A 265 -12.09 -4.81 -6.45
C SER A 265 -11.01 -5.81 -6.81
N ILE A 266 -9.75 -5.51 -6.47
CA ILE A 266 -8.62 -6.43 -6.68
C ILE A 266 -8.82 -7.73 -5.89
N GLY A 267 -9.29 -7.63 -4.65
CA GLY A 267 -9.50 -8.75 -3.74
C GLY A 267 -10.45 -9.83 -4.29
N LEU A 268 -11.44 -9.43 -5.09
CA LEU A 268 -12.40 -10.32 -5.71
C LEU A 268 -11.84 -11.12 -6.91
N ILE A 269 -10.82 -10.59 -7.58
CA ILE A 269 -10.34 -11.10 -8.87
C ILE A 269 -9.97 -12.59 -8.78
N PRO A 270 -9.13 -13.05 -7.82
CA PRO A 270 -8.75 -14.46 -7.79
C PRO A 270 -9.94 -15.40 -7.54
N MET A 271 -10.90 -14.98 -6.72
CA MET A 271 -12.09 -15.76 -6.39
C MET A 271 -13.00 -15.92 -7.62
N VAL A 272 -13.26 -14.83 -8.33
CA VAL A 272 -14.10 -14.84 -9.54
C VAL A 272 -13.49 -15.73 -10.60
N ILE A 273 -12.23 -15.48 -10.94
CA ILE A 273 -11.53 -16.23 -11.99
C ILE A 273 -11.48 -17.73 -11.64
N ALA A 274 -11.23 -18.08 -10.38
CA ALA A 274 -11.17 -19.47 -9.94
C ALA A 274 -12.49 -20.24 -10.06
N ASN A 275 -13.62 -19.55 -9.87
CA ASN A 275 -14.92 -20.20 -9.73
C ASN A 275 -15.85 -19.99 -10.93
N VAL A 276 -15.56 -19.05 -11.83
CA VAL A 276 -16.41 -18.73 -12.99
C VAL A 276 -16.66 -19.91 -13.92
N PHE A 277 -15.73 -20.87 -14.00
CA PHE A 277 -15.85 -22.06 -14.86
C PHE A 277 -16.05 -23.38 -14.10
N THR A 278 -15.84 -23.37 -12.78
CA THR A 278 -15.95 -24.56 -11.93
C THR A 278 -17.29 -24.63 -11.22
N ASP A 279 -17.73 -23.52 -10.61
CA ASP A 279 -19.03 -23.38 -9.95
C ASP A 279 -19.53 -21.92 -10.08
N PRO A 280 -20.08 -21.54 -11.25
CA PRO A 280 -20.54 -20.18 -11.51
C PRO A 280 -21.65 -19.73 -10.56
N HIS A 281 -22.46 -20.66 -10.05
CA HIS A 281 -23.53 -20.35 -9.12
C HIS A 281 -22.98 -19.92 -7.76
N ARG A 282 -22.05 -20.69 -7.17
CA ARG A 282 -21.38 -20.28 -5.91
C ARG A 282 -20.55 -19.02 -6.09
N MET A 283 -19.90 -18.85 -7.25
CA MET A 283 -19.21 -17.62 -7.58
C MET A 283 -20.15 -16.41 -7.52
N LEU A 284 -21.33 -16.49 -8.16
CA LEU A 284 -22.27 -15.37 -8.19
C LEU A 284 -22.80 -15.01 -6.80
N ILE A 285 -23.08 -16.02 -5.97
CA ILE A 285 -23.44 -15.82 -4.56
C ILE A 285 -22.28 -15.16 -3.79
N ALA A 286 -21.04 -15.59 -4.02
CA ALA A 286 -19.87 -15.03 -3.35
C ALA A 286 -19.58 -13.58 -3.78
N VAL A 287 -19.77 -13.24 -5.06
CA VAL A 287 -19.71 -11.86 -5.55
C VAL A 287 -20.79 -11.01 -4.88
N ALA A 288 -22.04 -11.48 -4.85
CA ALA A 288 -23.13 -10.76 -4.20
C ALA A 288 -22.86 -10.53 -2.70
N TYR A 289 -22.38 -11.56 -2.00
CA TYR A 289 -21.96 -11.47 -0.60
C TYR A 289 -20.86 -10.43 -0.41
N MET A 290 -19.79 -10.50 -1.20
CA MET A 290 -18.68 -9.55 -1.06
C MET A 290 -19.07 -8.14 -1.43
N LEU A 291 -19.94 -7.92 -2.42
CA LEU A 291 -20.49 -6.60 -2.71
C LEU A 291 -21.24 -6.04 -1.50
N ILE A 292 -22.05 -6.85 -0.81
CA ILE A 292 -22.71 -6.42 0.44
C ILE A 292 -21.68 -6.04 1.50
N ILE A 293 -20.65 -6.87 1.70
CA ILE A 293 -19.57 -6.58 2.66
C ILE A 293 -18.82 -5.30 2.29
N GLN A 294 -18.55 -5.07 1.01
CA GLN A 294 -17.89 -3.85 0.52
C GLN A 294 -18.76 -2.61 0.70
N GLN A 295 -20.09 -2.73 0.54
CA GLN A 295 -21.00 -1.62 0.83
C GLN A 295 -21.06 -1.32 2.33
N ILE A 296 -21.04 -2.35 3.18
CA ILE A 296 -20.94 -2.18 4.64
C ILE A 296 -19.58 -1.55 4.99
N ASP A 297 -18.52 -1.97 4.32
CA ASP A 297 -17.19 -1.47 4.53
C ASP A 297 -17.09 0.03 4.22
N GLY A 298 -17.36 0.41 2.97
CA GLY A 298 -17.24 1.79 2.51
C GLY A 298 -18.18 2.78 3.21
N ASN A 299 -19.36 2.33 3.64
CA ASN A 299 -20.35 3.21 4.28
C ASN A 299 -20.30 3.20 5.82
N VAL A 300 -19.79 2.15 6.45
CA VAL A 300 -19.87 1.99 7.92
C VAL A 300 -18.51 1.72 8.56
N LEU A 301 -17.78 0.68 8.14
CA LEU A 301 -16.51 0.30 8.80
C LEU A 301 -15.44 1.33 8.50
N TYR A 302 -15.18 1.62 7.23
CA TYR A 302 -14.13 2.54 6.82
C TYR A 302 -14.31 3.94 7.43
N PRO A 303 -15.51 4.58 7.44
CA PRO A 303 -15.70 5.86 8.12
C PRO A 303 -15.50 5.81 9.65
N ARG A 304 -15.85 4.69 10.30
CA ARG A 304 -15.70 4.53 11.75
C ARG A 304 -14.27 4.24 12.18
N ILE A 305 -13.53 3.48 11.37
CA ILE A 305 -12.17 3.04 11.66
C ILE A 305 -11.16 4.09 11.20
N VAL A 306 -11.33 4.63 9.99
CA VAL A 306 -10.37 5.50 9.29
C VAL A 306 -10.90 6.94 9.12
N GLY A 307 -12.22 7.11 9.01
CA GLY A 307 -12.85 8.36 8.53
C GLY A 307 -12.68 9.62 9.37
N GLY A 308 -12.28 9.52 10.65
CA GLY A 308 -12.11 10.69 11.52
C GLY A 308 -10.97 11.64 11.12
N VAL A 309 -10.09 11.25 10.20
CA VAL A 309 -8.80 11.95 9.97
C VAL A 309 -8.60 12.40 8.52
N MET A 310 -9.20 11.70 7.56
CA MET A 310 -8.93 11.91 6.14
C MET A 310 -10.18 12.30 5.37
N LYS A 311 -10.51 13.59 5.42
CA LYS A 311 -11.45 14.19 4.47
C LYS A 311 -10.74 14.39 3.12
N VAL A 312 -10.32 13.32 2.46
CA VAL A 312 -9.68 13.37 1.15
C VAL A 312 -10.70 12.91 0.11
N HIS A 313 -10.85 13.69 -0.96
CA HIS A 313 -11.79 13.36 -2.02
C HIS A 313 -11.38 12.05 -2.70
N PRO A 314 -12.30 11.10 -2.99
CA PRO A 314 -11.97 9.81 -3.59
C PRO A 314 -11.11 9.92 -4.86
N ILE A 315 -11.41 10.88 -5.73
CA ILE A 315 -10.62 11.15 -6.95
C ILE A 315 -9.15 11.46 -6.64
N THR A 316 -8.87 12.22 -5.58
CA THR A 316 -7.49 12.50 -5.18
C THR A 316 -6.76 11.23 -4.77
N ILE A 317 -7.44 10.32 -4.07
CA ILE A 317 -6.88 9.03 -3.68
C ILE A 317 -6.58 8.19 -4.93
N LEU A 318 -7.50 8.13 -5.90
CA LEU A 318 -7.28 7.42 -7.16
C LEU A 318 -6.05 7.98 -7.92
N VAL A 319 -5.91 9.30 -8.04
CA VAL A 319 -4.75 9.93 -8.69
C VAL A 319 -3.45 9.59 -7.94
N LEU A 320 -3.45 9.68 -6.61
CA LEU A 320 -2.28 9.34 -5.79
C LEU A 320 -1.87 7.88 -5.96
N LEU A 321 -2.84 6.96 -6.04
CA LEU A 321 -2.59 5.55 -6.26
C LEU A 321 -1.96 5.30 -7.63
N LEU A 322 -2.48 5.92 -8.69
CA LEU A 322 -1.92 5.80 -10.04
C LEU A 322 -0.50 6.35 -10.15
N LEU A 323 -0.21 7.47 -9.49
CA LEU A 323 1.13 8.06 -9.50
C LEU A 323 2.12 7.21 -8.69
N SER A 324 1.73 6.80 -7.49
CA SER A 324 2.58 6.06 -6.57
C SER A 324 2.84 4.61 -7.02
N SER A 325 1.88 3.97 -7.69
CA SER A 325 2.07 2.62 -8.25
C SER A 325 3.18 2.58 -9.29
N ASN A 326 3.35 3.65 -10.08
CA ASN A 326 4.40 3.74 -11.09
C ASN A 326 5.80 3.97 -10.48
N ILE A 327 5.88 4.59 -9.29
CA ILE A 327 7.16 4.93 -8.65
C ILE A 327 7.66 3.77 -7.78
N TYR A 328 6.80 3.25 -6.90
CA TYR A 328 7.17 2.26 -5.87
C TYR A 328 6.22 1.05 -5.83
N GLY A 329 5.42 0.84 -6.87
CA GLY A 329 4.50 -0.30 -6.95
C GLY A 329 3.46 -0.30 -5.83
N VAL A 330 3.16 -1.50 -5.33
CA VAL A 330 2.19 -1.72 -4.24
C VAL A 330 2.57 -0.99 -2.95
N ILE A 331 3.87 -0.93 -2.62
CA ILE A 331 4.35 -0.21 -1.43
C ILE A 331 4.03 1.30 -1.57
N GLY A 332 4.24 1.86 -2.76
CA GLY A 332 3.88 3.23 -3.08
C GLY A 332 2.40 3.51 -2.83
N MET A 333 1.52 2.61 -3.27
CA MET A 333 0.07 2.74 -3.13
C MET A 333 -0.38 2.82 -1.65
N VAL A 334 0.20 2.00 -0.77
CA VAL A 334 -0.14 2.01 0.67
C VAL A 334 0.34 3.30 1.34
N VAL A 335 1.51 3.81 0.95
CA VAL A 335 2.15 4.99 1.58
C VAL A 335 1.67 6.33 0.97
N ALA A 336 1.00 6.29 -0.19
CA ALA A 336 0.57 7.48 -0.91
C ALA A 336 -0.39 8.37 -0.11
N VAL A 337 -1.42 7.75 0.50
CA VAL A 337 -2.45 8.49 1.25
C VAL A 337 -1.92 9.07 2.58
N PRO A 338 -1.10 8.35 3.39
CA PRO A 338 -0.40 8.95 4.53
C PRO A 338 0.43 10.15 4.11
N THR A 339 1.21 10.01 3.04
CA THR A 339 2.09 11.06 2.53
C THR A 339 1.29 12.30 2.14
N TYR A 340 0.20 12.11 1.39
CA TYR A 340 -0.70 13.21 1.05
C TYR A 340 -1.31 13.86 2.30
N SER A 341 -1.69 13.07 3.30
CA SER A 341 -2.26 13.58 4.55
C SER A 341 -1.27 14.44 5.32
N ILE A 342 0.02 14.06 5.32
CA ILE A 342 1.11 14.86 5.90
C ILE A 342 1.22 16.20 5.16
N PHE A 343 1.29 16.19 3.83
CA PHE A 343 1.36 17.41 3.04
C PHE A 343 0.16 18.33 3.31
N LYS A 344 -1.04 17.77 3.32
CA LYS A 344 -2.27 18.52 3.62
C LYS A 344 -2.24 19.17 4.99
N GLU A 345 -1.75 18.46 6.01
CA GLU A 345 -1.69 18.99 7.38
C GLU A 345 -0.63 20.08 7.53
N ILE A 346 0.51 19.95 6.84
CA ILE A 346 1.51 21.01 6.73
C ILE A 346 0.92 22.25 6.05
N THR A 347 0.19 22.08 4.93
CA THR A 347 -0.44 23.20 4.23
C THR A 347 -1.46 23.93 5.11
N LYS A 348 -2.31 23.22 5.83
CA LYS A 348 -3.25 23.83 6.78
C LYS A 348 -2.54 24.60 7.88
N PHE A 349 -1.46 24.05 8.42
CA PHE A 349 -0.67 24.70 9.44
C PHE A 349 -0.03 25.99 8.92
N LEU A 350 0.54 25.97 7.72
CA LEU A 350 1.11 27.16 7.08
C LEU A 350 0.02 28.22 6.80
N ALA A 351 -1.16 27.82 6.34
CA ALA A 351 -2.28 28.73 6.12
C ALA A 351 -2.74 29.40 7.42
N LYS A 352 -2.89 28.62 8.50
CA LYS A 352 -3.24 29.13 9.83
C LYS A 352 -2.18 30.11 10.37
N LEU A 353 -0.90 29.83 10.14
CA LEU A 353 0.19 30.70 10.54
C LEU A 353 0.15 32.03 9.78
N TYR A 354 -0.17 31.98 8.48
CA TYR A 354 -0.35 33.19 7.66
C TYR A 354 -1.54 34.03 8.13
N GLU A 355 -2.69 33.42 8.42
CA GLU A 355 -3.88 34.11 8.96
C GLU A 355 -3.58 34.78 10.31
N ASN A 356 -2.99 34.05 11.26
CA ASN A 356 -2.60 34.60 12.56
C ASN A 356 -1.65 35.80 12.43
N HIS A 357 -0.71 35.75 11.48
CA HIS A 357 0.23 36.84 11.25
C HIS A 357 -0.44 38.06 10.60
N LYS A 358 -1.47 37.84 9.78
CA LYS A 358 -2.29 38.91 9.20
C LYS A 358 -3.14 39.60 10.26
N GLU A 359 -3.83 38.84 11.12
CA GLU A 359 -4.63 39.37 12.22
C GLU A 359 -3.80 40.19 13.21
N ALA A 360 -2.60 39.71 13.56
CA ALA A 360 -1.68 40.44 14.44
C ALA A 360 -1.29 41.82 13.87
N LYS A 361 -1.06 41.91 12.55
CA LYS A 361 -0.76 43.17 11.87
C LYS A 361 -1.97 44.12 11.80
N GLU A 362 -3.17 43.58 11.64
CA GLU A 362 -4.40 44.39 11.63
C GLU A 362 -4.67 45.01 13.02
N LEU A 363 -4.40 44.27 14.10
CA LEU A 363 -4.50 44.77 15.47
C LEU A 363 -3.47 45.89 15.76
N GLU A 364 -2.20 45.70 15.39
CA GLU A 364 -1.17 46.74 15.55
C GLU A 364 -1.53 48.04 14.79
N ASN A 365 -2.11 47.92 13.59
CA ASN A 365 -2.54 49.07 12.80
C ASN A 365 -3.79 49.78 13.37
N THR A 366 -4.61 49.07 14.16
CA THR A 366 -5.81 49.64 14.79
C THR A 366 -5.49 50.34 16.11
N GLU A 367 -4.47 49.88 16.85
CA GLU A 367 -4.00 50.53 18.09
C GLU A 367 -3.09 51.74 17.82
N SER A 368 -2.52 51.86 16.61
CA SER A 368 -1.67 52.99 16.20
C SER A 368 -2.44 54.19 15.60
N ASN A 369 -3.76 54.08 15.42
CA ASN A 369 -4.64 55.16 14.97
C ASN A 369 -5.60 55.56 16.09
#